data_AF-A0A1V6BSE4-F1
#
_entry.id   AF-A0A1V6BSE4-F1
#
_cell.length_a   1.000
_cell.length_b   1.000
_cell.length_c   1.000
_cell.angle_alpha   90.00
_cell.angle_beta   90.00
_cell.angle_gamma   90.00
#
_symmetry.space_group_name_H-M   'P 1'
#
loop_
_entity.id
_entity.type
_entity.pdbx_description
1 polymer ?
#
loop_
_entity_poly.entity_id
_entity_poly.type
_entity_poly.pdbx_seq_one_letter_code
_entity_poly.pdbx_strand_id
1 'polypeptide(L)'
;MKTDISEKIEKILKECFWNDYKIESRDVEKYLSEGNKEFSKFLVMRILSGSSFPSARLKSIFTIDQIREYLPENVSDKRIALKLKLVRSVLLREPIEGIRPWKI
;
A
#
# COMPACT_ATOMS: atom_id res chain seq x y z
N MET A 1 11.43 -4.29 -22.17
CA MET A 1 11.39 -3.48 -20.93
C MET A 1 10.18 -3.93 -20.10
N LYS A 2 10.39 -4.86 -19.15
CA LYS A 2 9.40 -5.36 -18.17
C LYS A 2 9.91 -5.21 -16.72
N THR A 3 10.99 -4.44 -16.53
CA THR A 3 11.82 -4.44 -15.31
C THR A 3 11.30 -3.54 -14.19
N ASP A 4 10.51 -2.51 -14.49
CA ASP A 4 10.15 -1.48 -13.49
C ASP A 4 9.23 -2.01 -12.37
N ILE A 5 8.26 -2.87 -12.69
CA ILE A 5 7.32 -3.36 -11.65
C ILE A 5 7.94 -4.44 -10.75
N SER A 6 8.73 -5.36 -11.33
CA SER A 6 9.47 -6.37 -10.57
C SER A 6 10.41 -5.72 -9.56
N GLU A 7 11.16 -4.70 -9.97
CA GLU A 7 12.08 -3.96 -9.08
C GLU A 7 11.34 -3.25 -7.94
N LYS A 8 10.16 -2.67 -8.22
CA LYS A 8 9.29 -2.07 -7.19
C LYS A 8 8.82 -3.11 -6.19
N ILE A 9 8.38 -4.26 -6.67
CA ILE A 9 7.92 -5.38 -5.85
C ILE A 9 9.06 -5.90 -4.98
N GLU A 10 10.26 -6.13 -5.54
CA GLU A 10 11.41 -6.60 -4.77
C GLU A 10 11.79 -5.64 -3.64
N LYS A 11 11.73 -4.32 -3.90
CA LYS A 11 11.95 -3.31 -2.85
C LYS A 11 10.90 -3.42 -1.74
N ILE A 12 9.63 -3.65 -2.09
CA ILE A 12 8.56 -3.84 -1.11
C ILE A 12 8.76 -5.13 -0.32
N LEU A 13 9.11 -6.24 -0.97
CA LEU A 13 9.37 -7.50 -0.29
C LEU A 13 10.53 -7.36 0.71
N LYS A 14 11.64 -6.77 0.29
CA LYS A 14 12.80 -6.52 1.18
C LYS A 14 12.46 -5.61 2.36
N GLU A 15 11.68 -4.55 2.14
CA GLU A 15 11.34 -3.56 3.18
C GLU A 15 10.22 -4.05 4.12
N CYS A 16 9.21 -4.75 3.60
CA CYS A 16 7.95 -5.00 4.30
C CYS A 16 7.76 -6.46 4.73
N PHE A 17 8.51 -7.41 4.15
CA PHE A 17 8.29 -8.84 4.38
C PHE A 17 9.39 -9.52 5.19
N TRP A 18 10.48 -8.82 5.56
CA TRP A 18 11.51 -9.24 6.55
C TRP A 18 11.93 -10.73 6.51
N ASN A 19 11.87 -11.38 5.34
CA ASN A 19 12.04 -12.83 5.13
C ASN A 19 11.03 -13.74 5.87
N ASP A 20 9.93 -13.19 6.39
CA ASP A 20 8.83 -13.93 7.03
C ASP A 20 8.10 -14.86 6.03
N TYR A 21 8.25 -14.61 4.73
CA TYR A 21 7.53 -15.31 3.65
C TYR A 21 8.48 -15.76 2.53
N LYS A 22 8.25 -16.97 2.01
CA LYS A 22 8.87 -17.46 0.77
C LYS A 22 8.07 -16.99 -0.45
N ILE A 23 7.96 -15.67 -0.62
CA ILE A 23 7.28 -15.04 -1.77
C ILE A 23 8.34 -14.35 -2.62
N GLU A 24 8.37 -14.67 -3.91
CA GLU A 24 9.22 -14.00 -4.88
C GLU A 24 8.44 -12.91 -5.62
N SER A 25 9.15 -11.98 -6.27
CA SER A 25 8.53 -10.91 -7.06
C SER A 25 7.61 -11.45 -8.16
N ARG A 26 7.97 -12.57 -8.78
CA ARG A 26 7.17 -13.24 -9.81
C ARG A 26 5.84 -13.75 -9.29
N ASP A 27 5.79 -14.24 -8.06
CA ASP A 27 4.55 -14.71 -7.44
C ASP A 27 3.61 -13.54 -7.19
N VAL A 28 4.14 -12.42 -6.69
CA VAL A 28 3.37 -11.19 -6.48
C VAL A 28 2.81 -10.68 -7.81
N GLU A 29 3.62 -10.61 -8.87
CA GLU A 29 3.16 -10.20 -10.19
C GLU A 29 2.04 -11.09 -10.70
N LYS A 30 2.20 -12.41 -10.54
CA LYS A 30 1.18 -13.38 -10.93
C LYS A 30 -0.14 -13.13 -10.20
N TYR A 31 -0.12 -13.04 -8.87
CA TYR A 31 -1.34 -12.79 -8.09
C TYR A 31 -2.01 -11.45 -8.41
N LEU A 32 -1.21 -10.41 -8.68
CA LEU A 32 -1.74 -9.11 -9.11
C LEU A 32 -2.36 -9.20 -10.52
N SER A 33 -1.76 -9.96 -11.43
CA SER A 33 -2.28 -10.18 -12.78
C SER A 33 -3.57 -11.00 -12.80
N GLU A 34 -3.72 -11.92 -11.85
CA GLU A 34 -4.92 -12.74 -11.64
C GLU A 34 -6.04 -11.96 -10.93
N GLY A 35 -5.79 -10.72 -10.49
CA GLY A 35 -6.77 -9.91 -9.79
C GLY A 35 -7.14 -10.46 -8.40
N ASN A 36 -6.24 -11.19 -7.75
CA ASN A 36 -6.48 -11.78 -6.44
C ASN A 36 -6.65 -10.68 -5.37
N LYS A 37 -7.90 -10.48 -4.93
CA LYS A 37 -8.28 -9.38 -4.03
C LYS A 37 -7.76 -9.60 -2.61
N GLU A 38 -7.83 -10.82 -2.12
CA GLU A 38 -7.35 -11.21 -0.78
C GLU A 38 -5.85 -10.96 -0.68
N PHE A 39 -5.09 -11.37 -1.70
CA PHE A 39 -3.66 -11.13 -1.78
C PHE A 39 -3.34 -9.63 -1.88
N SER A 40 -4.11 -8.89 -2.66
CA SER A 40 -3.93 -7.43 -2.78
C SER A 40 -4.16 -6.73 -1.44
N LYS A 41 -5.22 -7.07 -0.71
CA LYS A 41 -5.49 -6.57 0.65
C LYS A 41 -4.37 -6.93 1.63
N PHE A 42 -3.89 -8.17 1.56
CA PHE A 42 -2.76 -8.63 2.37
C PHE A 42 -1.49 -7.81 2.08
N LEU A 43 -1.16 -7.58 0.80
CA LEU A 43 -0.01 -6.79 0.39
C LEU A 43 -0.12 -5.34 0.87
N VAL A 44 -1.31 -4.72 0.74
CA VAL A 44 -1.58 -3.37 1.26
C VAL A 44 -1.33 -3.31 2.77
N MET A 45 -1.84 -4.29 3.54
CA MET A 45 -1.65 -4.34 4.98
C MET A 45 -0.17 -4.50 5.36
N ARG A 46 0.60 -5.33 4.63
CA ARG A 46 2.05 -5.46 4.85
C ARG A 46 2.81 -4.19 4.52
N ILE A 47 2.44 -3.48 3.47
CA ILE A 47 3.04 -2.17 3.13
C ILE A 47 2.74 -1.15 4.22
N LEU A 48 1.49 -1.08 4.70
CA LEU A 48 1.13 -0.18 5.80
C LEU A 48 1.90 -0.54 7.07
N SER A 49 2.03 -1.81 7.42
CA SER A 49 2.79 -2.23 8.60
C SER A 49 4.28 -1.90 8.47
N GLY A 50 4.93 -2.37 7.40
CA GLY A 50 6.38 -2.41 7.28
C GLY A 50 7.02 -1.18 6.64
N SER A 51 6.35 -0.48 5.73
CA SER A 51 7.01 0.56 4.95
C SER A 51 7.15 1.89 5.70
N SER A 52 8.28 2.57 5.46
CA SER A 52 8.49 3.96 5.88
C SER A 52 7.73 4.96 5.02
N PHE A 53 7.42 4.62 3.76
CA PHE A 53 6.75 5.49 2.79
C PHE A 53 5.55 4.79 2.13
N PRO A 54 4.50 4.45 2.90
CA PRO A 54 3.40 3.61 2.42
C PRO A 54 2.67 4.20 1.21
N SER A 55 2.42 5.51 1.17
CA SER A 55 1.73 6.16 0.05
C SER A 55 2.49 6.01 -1.28
N ALA A 56 3.82 6.14 -1.26
CA ALA A 56 4.65 5.99 -2.46
C ALA A 56 4.68 4.54 -2.94
N ARG A 57 4.83 3.58 -2.01
CA ARG A 57 4.82 2.14 -2.33
C ARG A 57 3.50 1.71 -2.94
N LEU A 58 2.38 2.07 -2.32
CA LEU A 58 1.05 1.74 -2.82
C LEU A 58 0.80 2.30 -4.22
N LYS A 59 1.10 3.59 -4.44
CA LYS A 59 0.93 4.24 -5.76
C LYS A 59 1.80 3.61 -6.85
N SER A 60 2.91 2.97 -6.48
CA SER A 60 3.83 2.35 -7.43
C SER A 60 3.34 1.01 -8.00
N ILE A 61 2.36 0.37 -7.34
CA ILE A 61 1.87 -0.98 -7.71
C ILE A 61 0.36 -0.98 -8.00
N PHE A 62 -0.41 -0.14 -7.31
CA PHE A 62 -1.86 -0.10 -7.41
C PHE A 62 -2.34 1.20 -8.03
N THR A 63 -3.44 1.11 -8.77
CA THR A 63 -4.24 2.28 -9.17
C THR A 63 -4.95 2.89 -7.97
N ILE A 64 -5.41 4.13 -8.09
CA ILE A 64 -6.13 4.82 -7.00
C ILE A 64 -7.43 4.07 -6.61
N ASP A 65 -8.14 3.50 -7.59
CA ASP A 65 -9.37 2.75 -7.32
C ASP A 65 -9.08 1.46 -6.56
N GLN A 66 -8.03 0.72 -6.96
CA GLN A 66 -7.56 -0.45 -6.22
C GLN A 66 -7.11 -0.10 -4.80
N ILE A 67 -6.40 1.02 -4.63
CA ILE A 67 -6.01 1.50 -3.30
C ILE A 67 -7.26 1.74 -2.45
N ARG A 68 -8.27 2.43 -2.98
CA ARG A 68 -9.53 2.67 -2.26
C ARG A 68 -10.24 1.37 -1.89
N GLU A 69 -10.25 0.38 -2.78
CA GLU A 69 -10.87 -0.93 -2.54
C GLU A 69 -10.12 -1.78 -1.50
N TYR A 70 -8.79 -1.73 -1.48
CA TYR A 70 -7.96 -2.64 -0.70
C TYR A 70 -7.47 -2.07 0.63
N LEU A 71 -7.61 -0.76 0.85
CA LEU A 71 -7.29 -0.16 2.14
C LEU A 71 -8.23 -0.71 3.23
N PRO A 72 -7.71 -1.04 4.42
CA PRO A 72 -8.56 -1.42 5.53
C PRO A 72 -9.42 -0.23 5.97
N GLU A 73 -10.65 -0.52 6.37
CA GLU A 73 -11.57 0.49 6.90
C GLU A 73 -11.15 0.92 8.31
N ASN A 74 -10.86 -0.07 9.16
CA ASN A 74 -10.51 0.12 10.56
C ASN A 74 -9.29 -0.73 10.92
N VAL A 75 -8.38 -0.17 11.70
CA VAL A 75 -7.21 -0.88 12.23
C VAL A 75 -7.04 -0.54 13.70
N SER A 76 -6.89 -1.56 14.54
CA SER A 76 -6.71 -1.42 15.99
C SER A 76 -5.32 -0.89 16.36
N ASP A 77 -4.29 -1.23 15.57
CA ASP A 77 -2.93 -0.76 15.76
C ASP A 77 -2.81 0.75 15.46
N LYS A 78 -2.39 1.53 16.47
CA LYS A 78 -2.27 2.99 16.38
C LYS A 78 -1.29 3.45 15.30
N ARG A 79 -0.17 2.73 15.11
CA ARG A 79 0.86 3.09 14.13
C ARG A 79 0.33 2.86 12.71
N ILE A 80 -0.33 1.74 12.49
CA ILE A 80 -0.95 1.43 11.19
C ILE A 80 -2.09 2.42 10.91
N ALA A 81 -2.91 2.76 11.90
CA ALA A 81 -3.97 3.75 11.76
C ALA A 81 -3.45 5.13 11.33
N LEU A 82 -2.31 5.60 11.88
CA LEU A 82 -1.68 6.86 11.45
C LEU A 82 -1.21 6.79 9.98
N LYS A 83 -0.60 5.68 9.57
CA LYS A 83 -0.17 5.48 8.18
C LYS A 83 -1.37 5.40 7.23
N LEU A 84 -2.45 4.75 7.65
CA LEU A 84 -3.71 4.71 6.90
C LEU A 84 -4.25 6.12 6.67
N LYS A 85 -4.29 6.97 7.71
CA LYS A 85 -4.68 8.39 7.58
C LYS A 85 -3.77 9.14 6.59
N LEU A 86 -2.46 8.91 6.65
CA LEU A 86 -1.50 9.52 5.71
C LEU A 86 -1.78 9.09 4.27
N VAL A 87 -2.00 7.80 4.03
CA VAL A 87 -2.31 7.28 2.68
C VAL A 87 -3.60 7.89 2.14
N ARG A 88 -4.65 7.91 2.95
CA ARG A 88 -5.94 8.54 2.60
C ARG A 88 -5.77 10.02 2.27
N SER A 89 -5.00 10.76 3.06
CA SER A 89 -4.73 12.19 2.80
C SER A 89 -3.92 12.43 1.53
N VAL A 90 -2.83 11.69 1.34
CA VAL A 90 -1.90 11.92 0.24
C VAL A 90 -2.43 11.40 -1.09
N LEU A 91 -3.03 10.21 -1.11
CA LEU A 91 -3.45 9.55 -2.35
C LEU A 91 -4.93 9.78 -2.68
N LEU A 92 -5.79 9.80 -1.67
CA LEU A 92 -7.24 9.93 -1.86
C LEU A 92 -7.76 11.35 -1.62
N ARG A 93 -6.89 12.27 -1.14
CA ARG A 93 -7.23 13.64 -0.74
C ARG A 93 -8.27 13.70 0.37
N GLU A 94 -8.22 12.71 1.28
CA GLU A 94 -9.06 12.60 2.47
C GLU A 94 -8.24 13.03 3.71
N PRO A 95 -8.56 14.16 4.35
CA PRO A 95 -9.60 14.04 5.35
C PRO A 95 -10.64 15.15 5.29
N ILE A 96 -11.87 14.79 5.67
CA ILE A 96 -12.83 15.70 6.30
C ILE A 96 -12.62 15.50 7.81
N GLU A 97 -11.65 16.18 8.41
CA GLU A 97 -11.69 16.49 9.83
C GLU A 97 -10.66 17.58 10.11
N GLY A 98 -11.17 18.79 10.32
CA GLY A 98 -10.38 20.00 10.50
C GLY A 98 -10.44 20.92 9.28
N ILE A 99 -10.92 22.14 9.50
CA ILE A 99 -10.81 23.29 8.59
C ILE A 99 -9.39 23.30 8.00
N ARG A 100 -9.26 23.35 6.67
CA ARG A 100 -7.95 23.57 6.04
C ARG A 100 -7.39 24.89 6.61
N PRO A 101 -6.25 24.90 7.32
CA PRO A 101 -5.72 26.12 7.95
C PRO A 101 -5.22 27.14 6.91
N TRP A 102 -5.12 26.73 5.65
CA TRP A 102 -4.73 27.58 4.53
C TRP A 102 -5.95 27.81 3.64
N LYS A 103 -6.68 28.89 3.92
CA LYS A 103 -7.47 29.57 2.89
C LYS A 103 -6.48 30.31 2.00
N ILE A 104 -6.56 30.07 0.68
CA ILE A 104 -6.05 31.00 -0.34
C ILE A 104 -7.07 32.12 -0.46
#